data_AF-A0A3N5GW39-F1
#
_entry.id   AF-A0A3N5GW39-F1
#
_cell.length_a   1.000
_cell.length_b   1.000
_cell.length_c   1.000
_cell.angle_alpha   90.00
_cell.angle_beta   90.00
_cell.angle_gamma   90.00
#
_symmetry.space_group_name_H-M   'P 1'
#
loop_
_entity.id
_entity.type
_entity.pdbx_description
1 polymer ?
#
loop_
_entity_poly.entity_id
_entity_poly.type
_entity_poly.pdbx_seq_one_letter_code
_entity_poly.pdbx_strand_id
1 'polypeptide(L)'
;MSDVRPSVAPAFLALDTRVPATLRDLLVEADGCLKSGFLTGATACAQRAVQTLLKLEDSEGGSFQARLRSLSDKYPAVAQVLFAVLMHFGDETVPDESKLDAHRLQLLTVTLKAVMYEIYVLGPERSERIQYVRRLLESLEGNIELEQSSSSTGRSASAPRSAAVGASSSPTSAA
;
A
#
# COMPACT_ATOMS: atom_id res chain seq x y z
N MET A 1 35.39 -21.52 -14.54
CA MET A 1 34.23 -21.18 -15.39
C MET A 1 33.15 -20.68 -14.45
N SER A 2 33.01 -19.36 -14.32
CA SER A 2 32.04 -18.76 -13.41
C SER A 2 30.65 -18.89 -14.01
N ASP A 3 29.79 -19.60 -13.30
CA ASP A 3 28.38 -19.78 -13.63
C ASP A 3 27.65 -18.44 -13.46
N VAL A 4 27.61 -17.64 -14.53
CA VAL A 4 26.81 -16.42 -14.60
C VAL A 4 25.38 -16.86 -14.84
N ARG A 5 24.61 -17.04 -13.76
CA ARG A 5 23.14 -17.14 -13.87
C ARG A 5 22.66 -15.87 -14.59
N PRO A 6 21.81 -15.97 -15.62
CA PRO A 6 21.24 -14.78 -16.23
C PRO A 6 20.54 -13.98 -15.13
N SER A 7 20.95 -12.73 -14.90
CA SER A 7 20.31 -11.90 -13.88
C SER A 7 18.87 -11.70 -14.32
N VAL A 8 17.94 -12.33 -13.62
CA VAL A 8 16.50 -12.09 -13.83
C VAL A 8 16.30 -10.60 -13.60
N ALA A 9 15.78 -9.92 -14.61
CA ALA A 9 15.50 -8.50 -14.52
C ALA A 9 14.58 -8.24 -13.30
N PRO A 10 14.77 -7.15 -12.56
CA PRO A 10 13.89 -6.81 -11.44
C PRO A 10 12.42 -6.81 -11.84
N ALA A 11 11.56 -7.42 -11.03
CA ALA A 11 10.15 -7.64 -11.35
C ALA A 11 9.40 -6.34 -11.70
N PHE A 12 9.71 -5.23 -11.02
CA PHE A 12 9.08 -3.93 -11.25
C PHE A 12 9.33 -3.35 -12.64
N LEU A 13 10.31 -3.86 -13.40
CA LEU A 13 10.54 -3.41 -14.78
C LEU A 13 9.46 -3.92 -15.74
N ALA A 14 8.77 -5.00 -15.37
CA ALA A 14 7.57 -5.48 -16.05
C ALA A 14 6.33 -4.84 -15.43
N LEU A 15 5.40 -4.40 -16.28
CA LEU A 15 4.14 -3.82 -15.83
C LEU A 15 3.19 -4.93 -15.37
N ASP A 16 2.96 -5.00 -14.06
CA ASP A 16 2.03 -5.96 -13.45
C ASP A 16 0.58 -5.64 -13.84
N THR A 17 -0.24 -6.68 -14.05
CA THR A 17 -1.65 -6.55 -14.44
C THR A 17 -2.52 -5.81 -13.41
N ARG A 18 -2.09 -5.74 -12.15
CA ARG A 18 -2.75 -4.97 -11.08
C ARG A 18 -2.64 -3.46 -11.26
N VAL A 19 -1.65 -3.00 -12.03
CA VAL A 19 -1.52 -1.58 -12.37
C VAL A 19 -2.68 -1.18 -13.32
N PRO A 20 -3.36 -0.04 -13.07
CA PRO A 20 -4.42 0.45 -13.95
C PRO A 20 -4.03 0.47 -15.42
N ALA A 21 -4.91 0.00 -16.31
CA ALA A 21 -4.63 -0.13 -17.74
C ALA A 21 -4.18 1.19 -18.38
N THR A 22 -4.83 2.30 -18.02
CA THR A 22 -4.48 3.64 -18.51
C THR A 22 -3.03 4.03 -18.21
N LEU A 23 -2.49 3.63 -17.04
CA LEU A 23 -1.11 3.87 -16.68
C LEU A 23 -0.16 2.92 -17.41
N ARG A 24 -0.55 1.64 -17.56
CA ARG A 24 0.24 0.64 -18.28
C ARG A 24 0.42 1.04 -19.74
N ASP A 25 -0.65 1.43 -20.42
CA ASP A 25 -0.64 1.79 -21.84
C ASP A 25 0.30 2.98 -22.09
N LEU A 26 0.24 4.03 -21.25
CA LEU A 26 1.15 5.17 -21.32
C LEU A 26 2.63 4.77 -21.15
N LEU A 27 2.94 3.84 -20.25
CA LEU A 27 4.32 3.38 -20.04
C LEU A 27 4.81 2.44 -21.15
N VAL A 28 3.91 1.64 -21.75
CA VAL A 28 4.22 0.85 -22.94
C VAL A 28 4.53 1.76 -24.12
N GLU A 29 3.73 2.81 -24.33
CA GLU A 29 3.99 3.83 -25.35
C GLU A 29 5.30 4.57 -25.09
N ALA A 30 5.55 4.98 -23.84
CA ALA A 30 6.80 5.65 -23.47
C ALA A 30 8.04 4.77 -23.77
N ASP A 31 8.00 3.49 -23.39
CA ASP A 31 9.05 2.52 -23.72
C ASP A 31 9.22 2.34 -25.23
N GLY A 32 8.12 2.22 -25.97
CA GLY A 32 8.13 2.04 -27.42
C GLY A 32 8.74 3.24 -28.15
N CYS A 33 8.34 4.45 -27.75
CA CYS A 33 8.89 5.69 -28.25
C CYS A 33 10.38 5.83 -27.91
N LEU A 34 10.78 5.52 -26.66
CA LEU A 34 12.18 5.59 -26.24
C LEU A 34 13.06 4.61 -27.05
N LYS A 35 12.61 3.36 -27.22
CA LYS A 35 13.30 2.36 -28.04
C LYS A 35 13.44 2.76 -29.50
N SER A 36 12.49 3.55 -30.02
CA SER A 36 12.48 4.04 -31.40
C SER A 36 13.19 5.39 -31.57
N GLY A 37 13.73 5.98 -30.49
CA GLY A 37 14.38 7.30 -30.53
C GLY A 37 13.42 8.50 -30.56
N PHE A 38 12.11 8.29 -30.35
CA PHE A 38 11.09 9.34 -30.33
C PHE A 38 10.97 10.00 -28.96
N LEU A 39 12.01 10.74 -28.55
CA LEU A 39 12.12 11.30 -27.19
C LEU A 39 10.98 12.25 -26.81
N THR A 40 10.46 13.04 -27.76
CA THR A 40 9.31 13.93 -27.51
C THR A 40 8.05 13.14 -27.18
N GLY A 41 7.74 12.10 -27.97
CA GLY A 41 6.59 11.23 -27.70
C GLY A 41 6.73 10.49 -26.37
N ALA A 42 7.91 9.93 -26.12
CA ALA A 42 8.17 9.23 -24.87
C ALA A 42 8.08 10.13 -23.63
N THR A 43 8.60 11.37 -23.72
CA THR A 43 8.49 12.36 -22.63
C THR A 43 7.04 12.71 -22.35
N ALA A 44 6.25 12.97 -23.39
CA ALA A 44 4.82 13.28 -23.25
C ALA A 44 4.05 12.11 -22.61
N CYS A 45 4.30 10.86 -23.03
CA CYS A 45 3.65 9.69 -22.44
C CYS A 45 4.06 9.50 -20.97
N ALA A 46 5.34 9.66 -20.62
CA ALA A 46 5.83 9.54 -19.25
C ALA A 46 5.26 10.62 -18.32
N GLN A 47 5.27 11.89 -18.72
CA GLN A 47 4.69 12.99 -17.93
C GLN A 47 3.17 12.84 -17.78
N ARG A 48 2.48 12.42 -18.85
CA ARG A 48 1.04 12.10 -18.78
C ARG A 48 0.76 10.95 -17.82
N ALA A 49 1.64 9.95 -17.73
CA ALA A 49 1.52 8.88 -16.75
C ALA A 49 1.63 9.42 -15.31
N VAL A 50 2.53 10.38 -15.04
CA VAL A 50 2.60 11.06 -13.73
C VAL A 50 1.28 11.79 -13.43
N GLN A 51 0.77 12.58 -14.38
CA GLN A 51 -0.48 13.31 -14.17
C GLN A 51 -1.68 12.38 -13.96
N THR A 52 -1.70 11.26 -14.69
CA THR A 52 -2.75 10.25 -14.57
C THR A 52 -2.66 9.55 -13.22
N LEU A 53 -1.46 9.22 -12.74
CA LEU A 53 -1.25 8.65 -11.41
C LEU A 53 -1.78 9.59 -10.32
N LEU A 54 -1.40 10.88 -10.38
CA LEU A 54 -1.86 11.88 -9.41
C LEU A 54 -3.38 12.10 -9.45
N LYS A 55 -4.05 11.83 -10.58
CA LYS A 55 -5.51 11.89 -10.69
C LYS A 55 -6.17 10.64 -10.14
N LEU A 56 -5.66 9.45 -10.48
CA LEU A 56 -6.19 8.18 -10.00
C LEU A 56 -6.07 8.04 -8.49
N GLU A 57 -5.02 8.63 -7.92
CA GLU A 57 -4.77 8.59 -6.48
C GLU A 57 -5.39 9.75 -5.70
N ASP A 58 -6.20 10.59 -6.36
CA ASP A 58 -6.85 11.77 -5.78
C ASP A 58 -5.87 12.67 -5.01
N SER A 59 -4.67 12.89 -5.57
CA SER A 59 -3.61 13.65 -4.89
C SER A 59 -3.94 15.14 -4.84
N GLU A 60 -3.87 15.71 -3.64
CA GLU A 60 -4.33 17.06 -3.33
C GLU A 60 -3.24 18.13 -3.50
N GLY A 61 -3.65 19.36 -3.83
CA GLY A 61 -2.76 20.53 -3.88
C GLY A 61 -2.91 21.36 -5.14
N GLY A 62 -2.62 22.66 -5.02
CA GLY A 62 -2.74 23.62 -6.14
C GLY A 62 -1.58 23.61 -7.14
N SER A 63 -0.48 22.93 -6.83
CA SER A 63 0.70 22.80 -7.70
C SER A 63 1.09 21.34 -7.89
N PHE A 64 1.83 21.05 -8.97
CA PHE A 64 2.35 19.71 -9.25
C PHE A 64 3.16 19.14 -8.07
N GLN A 65 4.06 19.95 -7.51
CA GLN A 65 4.88 19.54 -6.37
C GLN A 65 4.06 19.28 -5.11
N ALA A 66 3.01 20.08 -4.86
CA ALA A 66 2.10 19.84 -3.73
C ALA A 66 1.34 18.51 -3.89
N ARG A 67 0.86 18.21 -5.10
CA ARG A 67 0.20 16.94 -5.42
C ARG A 67 1.12 15.74 -5.27
N LEU A 68 2.37 15.83 -5.73
CA LEU A 68 3.35 14.76 -5.50
C LEU A 68 3.68 14.57 -4.01
N ARG A 69 3.73 15.65 -3.23
CA ARG A 69 3.93 15.54 -1.78
C ARG A 69 2.75 14.86 -1.11
N SER A 70 1.52 15.26 -1.43
CA SER A 70 0.28 14.60 -0.97
C SER A 70 0.29 13.10 -1.30
N LEU A 71 0.73 12.72 -2.51
CA LEU A 71 0.89 11.32 -2.88
C LEU A 71 1.94 10.60 -2.02
N SER A 72 3.08 11.25 -1.75
CA SER A 72 4.13 10.67 -0.92
C SER A 72 3.70 10.46 0.53
N ASP A 73 2.85 11.35 1.05
CA ASP A 73 2.28 11.25 2.40
C ASP A 73 1.24 10.11 2.47
N LYS A 74 0.47 9.89 1.40
CA LYS A 74 -0.47 8.76 1.28
C LYS A 74 0.24 7.40 1.25
N TYR A 75 1.47 7.36 0.72
CA TYR A 75 2.24 6.13 0.52
C TYR A 75 3.62 6.17 1.19
N PRO A 76 3.70 6.21 2.54
CA PRO A 76 4.97 6.38 3.26
C PRO A 76 5.92 5.18 3.13
N ALA A 77 5.42 4.02 2.71
CA ALA A 77 6.23 2.83 2.44
C ALA A 77 7.04 2.93 1.14
N VAL A 78 6.71 3.88 0.27
CA VAL A 78 7.39 4.11 -1.00
C VAL A 78 8.62 4.97 -0.76
N ALA A 79 9.76 4.54 -1.32
CA ALA A 79 11.01 5.24 -1.10
C ALA A 79 10.95 6.69 -1.64
N GLN A 80 11.26 7.67 -0.78
CA GLN A 80 11.15 9.10 -1.09
C GLN A 80 12.01 9.54 -2.28
N VAL A 81 13.11 8.82 -2.54
CA VAL A 81 13.96 9.05 -3.72
C VAL A 81 13.19 8.89 -5.04
N LEU A 82 12.17 8.01 -5.10
CA LEU A 82 11.36 7.82 -6.29
C LEU A 82 10.50 9.06 -6.55
N PHE A 83 9.85 9.62 -5.52
CA PHE A 83 9.09 10.86 -5.64
C PHE A 83 9.99 12.05 -5.97
N ALA A 84 11.22 12.09 -5.47
CA ALA A 84 12.18 13.14 -5.84
C ALA A 84 12.50 13.14 -7.35
N VAL A 85 12.66 11.96 -7.95
CA VAL A 85 12.85 11.83 -9.41
C VAL A 85 11.59 12.29 -10.16
N LEU A 86 10.40 11.92 -9.69
CA LEU A 86 9.14 12.40 -10.30
C LEU A 86 9.00 13.92 -10.20
N MET A 87 9.40 14.53 -9.09
CA MET A 87 9.39 15.99 -8.91
C MET A 87 10.32 16.70 -9.90
N HIS A 88 11.46 16.09 -10.24
CA HIS A 88 12.44 16.70 -11.12
C HIS A 88 12.14 16.56 -12.62
N PHE A 89 11.47 15.48 -13.05
CA PHE A 89 11.27 15.19 -14.47
C PHE A 89 9.80 15.03 -14.90
N GLY A 90 8.87 14.90 -13.95
CA GLY A 90 7.49 14.55 -14.22
C GLY A 90 6.54 15.73 -14.50
N ASP A 91 7.01 16.96 -14.36
CA ASP A 91 6.20 18.16 -14.57
C ASP A 91 6.09 18.48 -16.07
N GLU A 92 4.87 18.56 -16.59
CA GLU A 92 4.56 18.89 -17.99
C GLU A 92 4.63 20.41 -18.26
N THR A 93 4.70 21.24 -17.22
CA THR A 93 4.72 22.70 -17.35
C THR A 93 6.11 23.28 -17.65
N VAL A 94 7.15 22.44 -17.62
CA VAL A 94 8.50 22.87 -17.98
C VAL A 94 8.56 23.05 -19.52
N PRO A 95 8.94 24.23 -20.03
CA PRO A 95 8.86 24.54 -21.46
C PRO A 95 9.66 23.55 -22.34
N ASP A 96 9.17 23.38 -23.57
CA ASP A 96 9.60 22.44 -24.64
C ASP A 96 11.12 22.42 -24.93
N GLU A 97 11.86 23.43 -24.50
CA GLU A 97 13.33 23.53 -24.57
C GLU A 97 14.06 22.55 -23.63
N SER A 98 13.32 21.89 -22.72
CA SER A 98 13.85 20.94 -21.72
C SER A 98 13.49 19.48 -22.03
N LYS A 99 13.55 19.10 -23.32
CA LYS A 99 13.36 17.69 -23.73
C LYS A 99 14.29 16.80 -22.92
N LEU A 100 13.71 15.78 -22.27
CA LEU A 100 14.49 14.79 -21.56
C LEU A 100 15.35 14.03 -22.56
N ASP A 101 16.67 14.01 -22.32
CA ASP A 101 17.53 13.08 -23.02
C ASP A 101 17.13 11.63 -22.72
N ALA A 102 17.64 10.70 -23.53
CA ALA A 102 17.28 9.29 -23.42
C ALA A 102 17.53 8.70 -22.02
N HIS A 103 18.59 9.14 -21.31
CA HIS A 103 18.93 8.62 -19.98
C HIS A 103 17.98 9.14 -18.92
N ARG A 104 17.66 10.44 -18.94
CA ARG A 104 16.70 11.05 -18.01
C ARG A 104 15.30 10.49 -18.22
N LEU A 105 14.91 10.27 -19.47
CA LEU A 105 13.62 9.67 -19.81
C LEU A 105 13.56 8.19 -19.40
N GLN A 106 14.64 7.44 -19.60
CA GLN A 106 14.73 6.07 -19.09
C GLN A 106 14.61 6.04 -17.57
N LEU A 107 15.31 6.95 -16.87
CA LEU A 107 15.22 7.08 -15.42
C LEU A 107 13.78 7.39 -14.97
N LEU A 108 13.12 8.38 -15.57
CA LEU A 108 11.72 8.72 -15.27
C LEU A 108 10.78 7.53 -15.50
N THR A 109 10.92 6.85 -16.64
CA THR A 109 10.05 5.71 -17.01
C THR A 109 10.23 4.54 -16.04
N VAL A 110 11.48 4.21 -15.70
CA VAL A 110 11.79 3.13 -14.73
C VAL A 110 11.31 3.51 -13.32
N THR A 111 11.46 4.77 -12.91
CA THR A 111 10.93 5.25 -11.63
C THR A 111 9.41 5.18 -11.58
N LEU A 112 8.71 5.56 -12.64
CA LEU A 112 7.26 5.43 -12.72
C LEU A 112 6.81 3.99 -12.53
N LYS A 113 7.48 3.04 -13.20
CA LYS A 113 7.21 1.61 -13.01
C LYS A 113 7.45 1.17 -11.57
N ALA A 114 8.54 1.62 -10.94
CA ALA A 114 8.83 1.31 -9.54
C ALA A 114 7.76 1.85 -8.60
N VAL A 115 7.32 3.10 -8.77
CA VAL A 115 6.25 3.72 -7.96
C VAL A 115 4.93 2.98 -8.14
N MET A 116 4.56 2.64 -9.37
CA MET A 116 3.32 1.88 -9.64
C MET A 116 3.37 0.48 -9.04
N TYR A 117 4.52 -0.20 -9.12
CA TYR A 117 4.70 -1.49 -8.48
C TYR A 117 4.58 -1.39 -6.95
N GLU A 118 5.19 -0.38 -6.34
CA GLU A 118 5.07 -0.18 -4.90
C GLU A 118 3.62 0.08 -4.45
N ILE A 119 2.88 0.89 -5.21
CA ILE A 119 1.50 1.28 -4.88
C ILE A 119 0.51 0.13 -5.16
N TYR A 120 0.52 -0.45 -6.36
CA TYR A 120 -0.52 -1.38 -6.82
C TYR A 120 -0.18 -2.85 -6.62
N VAL A 121 1.08 -3.19 -6.37
CA VAL A 121 1.52 -4.57 -6.15
C VAL A 121 1.92 -4.78 -4.69
N LEU A 122 2.97 -4.11 -4.24
CA LEU A 122 3.51 -4.36 -2.90
C LEU A 122 2.61 -3.81 -1.80
N GLY A 123 1.93 -2.68 -2.02
CA GLY A 123 0.95 -2.13 -1.08
C GLY A 123 -0.15 -3.12 -0.69
N PRO A 124 -0.92 -3.65 -1.65
CA PRO A 124 -1.92 -4.70 -1.40
C PRO A 124 -1.32 -5.95 -0.78
N GLU A 125 -0.20 -6.46 -1.28
CA GLU A 125 0.44 -7.67 -0.73
C GLU A 125 0.87 -7.50 0.73
N ARG A 126 1.41 -6.34 1.11
CA ARG A 126 1.72 -6.03 2.51
C ARG A 126 0.45 -6.06 3.37
N SER A 127 -0.63 -5.48 2.88
CA SER A 127 -1.92 -5.42 3.58
C SER A 127 -2.52 -6.83 3.75
N GLU A 128 -2.52 -7.64 2.70
CA GLU A 128 -3.00 -9.02 2.72
C GLU A 128 -2.19 -9.91 3.69
N ARG A 129 -0.85 -9.79 3.67
CA ARG A 129 0.02 -10.50 4.61
C ARG A 129 -0.30 -10.14 6.06
N ILE A 130 -0.48 -8.85 6.36
CA ILE A 130 -0.83 -8.41 7.72
C ILE A 130 -2.21 -8.91 8.13
N GLN A 131 -3.20 -8.83 7.24
CA GLN A 131 -4.56 -9.33 7.51
C GLN A 131 -4.58 -10.85 7.72
N TYR A 132 -3.77 -11.60 6.99
CA TYR A 132 -3.64 -13.04 7.19
C TYR A 132 -3.08 -13.37 8.57
N VAL A 133 -2.01 -12.69 8.99
CA VAL A 133 -1.42 -12.88 10.33
C VAL A 133 -2.40 -12.50 11.44
N ARG A 134 -3.15 -11.40 11.27
CA ARG A 134 -4.19 -10.98 12.24
C ARG A 134 -5.27 -12.04 12.42
N ARG A 135 -5.78 -12.61 11.32
CA ARG A 135 -6.78 -13.69 11.37
C ARG A 135 -6.27 -14.94 12.09
N LEU A 136 -4.98 -15.29 11.91
CA LEU A 136 -4.38 -16.39 12.66
C LEU A 136 -4.30 -16.09 14.16
N LEU A 137 -3.92 -14.86 14.54
CA LEU A 137 -3.86 -14.46 15.94
C LEU A 137 -5.24 -14.51 16.62
N GLU A 138 -6.26 -13.93 15.97
CA GLU A 138 -7.65 -13.95 16.45
C GLU A 138 -8.17 -15.39 16.64
N SER A 139 -7.81 -16.30 15.72
CA SER A 139 -8.20 -17.72 15.85
C SER A 139 -7.56 -18.42 17.05
N LEU A 140 -6.34 -18.03 17.43
CA LEU A 140 -5.67 -18.58 18.61
C LEU A 140 -6.29 -18.04 19.90
N GLU A 141 -6.58 -16.74 19.96
CA GLU A 141 -7.22 -16.10 21.12
C GLU A 141 -8.64 -16.64 21.36
N GLY A 142 -9.46 -16.79 20.30
CA GLY A 142 -10.79 -17.39 20.42
C GLY A 142 -10.77 -18.87 20.84
N ASN A 143 -9.74 -19.63 20.48
CA ASN A 143 -9.58 -21.01 20.93
C ASN A 143 -9.18 -21.10 22.42
N ILE A 144 -8.39 -20.14 22.92
CA ILE A 144 -8.01 -20.07 24.34
C ILE A 144 -9.22 -19.80 25.23
N GLU A 145 -10.15 -18.95 24.81
CA GLU A 145 -11.38 -18.66 25.56
C GLU A 145 -12.34 -19.87 25.60
N LEU A 146 -12.44 -20.63 24.49
CA LEU A 146 -13.26 -21.84 24.43
C LEU A 146 -12.72 -22.96 25.35
N GLU A 147 -11.40 -23.16 25.43
CA GLU A 147 -10.83 -24.17 26.32
C GLU A 147 -11.04 -23.82 27.81
N GLN A 148 -10.96 -22.54 28.19
CA GLN A 148 -11.21 -22.10 29.58
C GLN A 148 -12.67 -22.34 30.01
N SER A 149 -13.64 -22.15 29.11
CA SER A 149 -15.06 -22.40 29.40
C SER A 149 -15.41 -23.89 29.56
N SER A 150 -14.66 -24.78 28.90
CA SER A 150 -14.89 -26.23 28.94
C SER A 150 -14.32 -26.93 30.19
N SER A 151 -13.46 -26.26 30.96
CA SER A 151 -12.81 -26.82 32.15
C SER A 151 -13.62 -26.73 33.46
N SER A 152 -14.82 -26.12 33.45
CA SER A 152 -15.60 -25.85 34.68
C SER A 152 -16.73 -26.84 35.00
N THR A 153 -16.95 -27.90 34.20
CA THR A 153 -18.02 -28.88 34.47
C THR A 153 -17.47 -30.13 35.14
N GLY A 154 -17.29 -30.09 36.48
CA GLY A 154 -16.75 -31.26 37.17
C GLY A 154 -16.66 -31.20 38.69
N ARG A 155 -17.63 -30.63 39.40
CA ARG A 155 -17.87 -30.95 40.83
C ARG A 155 -19.26 -30.52 41.27
N SER A 156 -20.22 -31.44 41.11
CA SER A 156 -21.48 -31.43 41.85
C SER A 156 -21.56 -32.72 42.65
N ALA A 157 -21.55 -32.60 43.99
CA ALA A 157 -22.37 -33.45 44.86
C ALA A 157 -22.46 -32.89 46.28
N SER A 158 -23.70 -32.92 46.78
CA SER A 158 -24.16 -32.95 48.18
C SER A 158 -24.52 -31.62 48.88
N ALA A 159 -25.81 -31.29 48.81
CA ALA A 159 -26.59 -30.63 49.87
C ALA A 159 -26.98 -31.67 50.96
N PRO A 160 -27.79 -31.37 52.01
CA PRO A 160 -28.26 -30.09 52.58
C PRO A 160 -28.17 -30.02 54.14
N ARG A 161 -28.47 -28.87 54.78
CA ARG A 161 -29.27 -28.78 56.03
C ARG A 161 -29.57 -27.35 56.55
N SER A 162 -30.88 -27.08 56.65
CA SER A 162 -31.64 -26.43 57.74
C SER A 162 -31.23 -25.12 58.46
N ALA A 163 -32.16 -24.16 58.35
CA ALA A 163 -32.95 -23.50 59.43
C ALA A 163 -32.50 -22.17 60.08
N ALA A 164 -33.56 -21.42 60.48
CA ALA A 164 -33.68 -20.25 61.38
C ALA A 164 -33.50 -18.85 60.73
N VAL A 165 -34.56 -18.01 60.57
CA VAL A 165 -35.38 -17.23 61.55
C VAL A 165 -34.77 -15.87 61.92
N GLY A 166 -35.57 -14.79 61.77
CA GLY A 166 -35.40 -13.46 62.41
C GLY A 166 -35.09 -12.33 61.41
N ALA A 167 -36.03 -11.50 60.95
CA ALA A 167 -36.75 -10.38 61.61
C ALA A 167 -36.05 -9.01 61.53
N SER A 168 -36.78 -8.03 60.95
CA SER A 168 -36.74 -6.54 61.14
C SER A 168 -35.41 -5.80 60.86
N SER A 169 -35.32 -4.58 60.32
CA SER A 169 -36.25 -3.45 60.09
C SER A 169 -35.48 -2.41 59.23
N SER A 170 -36.15 -1.72 58.32
CA SER A 170 -35.71 -0.46 57.67
C SER A 170 -35.74 0.72 58.67
N PRO A 171 -35.57 2.00 58.27
CA PRO A 171 -34.76 2.65 57.23
C PRO A 171 -33.99 3.89 57.79
N THR A 172 -32.95 4.45 57.12
CA THR A 172 -32.64 5.89 57.30
C THR A 172 -31.88 6.53 56.13
N SER A 173 -32.50 7.61 55.63
CA SER A 173 -32.06 8.79 54.88
C SER A 173 -30.60 8.93 54.44
N ALA A 174 -30.46 9.19 53.13
CA ALA A 174 -29.38 9.99 52.57
C ALA A 174 -29.51 11.46 53.01
N ALA A 175 -28.36 12.10 53.16
CA ALA A 175 -28.14 13.54 53.19
C ALA A 175 -27.25 13.89 51.99
#